data_AF-A0A0F9U304-F1
#
_entry.id   AF-A0A0F9U304-F1
#
_cell.length_a   1.000
_cell.length_b   1.000
_cell.length_c   1.000
_cell.angle_alpha   90.00
_cell.angle_beta   90.00
_cell.angle_gamma   90.00
#
_symmetry.space_group_name_H-M   'P 1'
#
loop_
_entity.id
_entity.type
_entity.pdbx_description
1 polymer ?
#
loop_
_entity_poly.entity_id
_entity_poly.type
_entity_poly.pdbx_seq_one_letter_code
_entity_poly.pdbx_strand_id
1 'polypeptide(L)'
;MMLLTKENRKTLSPIGSQDGEKDPIIQVKFFDPTGSFTWFAYEGQPVLDENGAEIDFEFFGLVTSSMCPDGELGCFRLNELKTCKQGVRGLQSLPIERDKWFTPKPLSKITTMS
;
A
#
# COMPACT_ATOMS: atom_id res chain seq x y z
N MET A 1 -0.97 -4.96 15.01
CA MET A 1 -1.94 -4.83 13.89
C MET A 1 -1.48 -5.72 12.74
N MET A 2 -2.38 -6.37 12.00
CA MET A 2 -2.03 -7.09 10.77
C MET A 2 -2.25 -6.16 9.56
N LEU A 3 -1.17 -5.78 8.88
CA LEU A 3 -1.22 -4.89 7.71
C LEU A 3 -1.97 -5.54 6.54
N LEU A 4 -1.60 -6.75 6.13
CA LEU A 4 -2.23 -7.46 5.00
C LEU A 4 -3.03 -8.66 5.51
N THR A 5 -4.36 -8.63 5.35
CA THR A 5 -5.25 -9.74 5.72
C THR A 5 -5.46 -10.70 4.54
N LYS A 6 -5.97 -11.91 4.82
CA LYS A 6 -6.37 -12.87 3.77
C LYS A 6 -7.48 -12.32 2.87
N GLU A 7 -8.35 -11.47 3.40
CA GLU A 7 -9.44 -10.84 2.64
C GLU A 7 -8.88 -9.81 1.66
N ASN A 8 -8.01 -8.92 2.11
CA ASN A 8 -7.34 -7.94 1.25
C ASN A 8 -6.52 -8.60 0.15
N ARG A 9 -5.86 -9.73 0.42
CA ARG A 9 -5.12 -10.47 -0.60
C ARG A 9 -6.01 -10.96 -1.74
N LYS A 10 -7.26 -11.31 -1.45
CA LYS A 10 -8.20 -11.80 -2.46
C LYS A 10 -8.77 -10.68 -3.34
N THR A 11 -8.72 -9.44 -2.87
CA THR A 11 -9.27 -8.29 -3.61
C THR A 11 -8.24 -7.66 -4.54
N LEU A 12 -6.94 -7.89 -4.30
CA LEU A 12 -5.85 -7.37 -5.12
C LEU A 12 -5.67 -8.23 -6.37
N SER A 13 -5.71 -7.59 -7.53
CA SER A 13 -5.38 -8.24 -8.81
C SER A 13 -3.86 -8.43 -8.93
N PRO A 14 -3.38 -9.40 -9.74
CA PRO A 14 -1.94 -9.55 -9.99
C PRO A 14 -1.32 -8.27 -10.55
N ILE A 15 -0.05 -8.01 -10.22
CA ILE A 15 0.65 -6.82 -10.72
C ILE A 15 0.74 -6.86 -12.24
N GLY A 16 0.37 -5.74 -12.89
CA GLY A 16 0.33 -5.58 -14.34
C GLY A 16 -0.94 -6.13 -15.02
N SER A 17 -1.89 -6.68 -14.27
CA SER A 17 -3.17 -7.17 -14.83
C SER A 17 -4.13 -6.03 -15.19
N GLN A 18 -3.92 -4.84 -14.64
CA GLN A 18 -4.66 -3.61 -14.90
C GLN A 18 -3.81 -2.60 -15.67
N ASP A 19 -2.81 -3.04 -16.42
CA ASP A 19 -2.05 -2.15 -17.30
C ASP A 19 -2.98 -1.48 -18.33
N GLY A 20 -2.85 -0.16 -18.47
CA GLY A 20 -3.75 0.67 -19.28
C GLY A 20 -5.10 1.02 -18.64
N GLU A 21 -5.46 0.47 -17.47
CA GLU A 21 -6.61 0.92 -16.69
C GLU A 21 -6.29 2.29 -16.08
N LYS A 22 -7.15 3.28 -16.38
CA LYS A 22 -6.94 4.68 -15.97
C LYS A 22 -7.52 4.98 -14.60
N ASP A 23 -8.52 4.22 -14.16
CA ASP A 23 -9.20 4.44 -12.90
C ASP A 23 -9.38 3.13 -12.09
N PRO A 24 -8.28 2.46 -11.71
CA PRO A 24 -8.34 1.20 -11.00
C PRO A 24 -9.00 1.38 -9.63
N ILE A 25 -9.67 0.32 -9.15
CA ILE A 25 -10.28 0.33 -7.83
C ILE A 25 -9.21 0.10 -6.77
N ILE A 26 -8.96 1.12 -5.94
CA ILE A 26 -8.10 0.99 -4.77
C ILE A 26 -8.75 0.05 -3.77
N GLN A 27 -8.02 -0.97 -3.35
CA GLN A 27 -8.51 -2.02 -2.45
C GLN A 27 -8.04 -1.80 -1.02
N VAL A 28 -6.81 -1.31 -0.84
CA VAL A 28 -6.18 -1.21 0.49
C VAL A 28 -5.50 0.14 0.64
N LYS A 29 -5.62 0.72 1.84
CA LYS A 29 -4.92 1.94 2.24
C LYS A 29 -4.05 1.69 3.47
N PHE A 30 -2.79 2.10 3.39
CA PHE A 30 -1.84 2.15 4.49
C PHE A 30 -1.43 3.60 4.75
N PHE A 31 -1.07 3.95 5.99
CA PHE A 31 -0.63 5.29 6.33
C PHE A 31 0.38 5.29 7.47
N ASP A 32 1.27 6.27 7.46
CA ASP A 32 2.16 6.57 8.58
C ASP A 32 1.42 7.48 9.58
N PRO A 33 1.07 7.00 10.79
CA PRO A 33 0.35 7.83 11.78
C PRO A 33 1.20 8.99 12.33
N THR A 34 2.51 8.99 12.07
CA THR A 34 3.48 9.96 12.59
C THR A 34 4.21 10.73 11.49
N GLY A 35 3.89 10.41 10.24
CA GLY A 35 4.48 11.01 9.05
C GLY A 35 3.40 11.42 8.06
N SER A 36 3.82 11.77 6.85
CA SER A 36 2.90 12.23 5.81
C SER A 36 2.58 11.17 4.75
N PHE A 37 3.23 10.02 4.79
CA PHE A 37 3.11 9.03 3.73
C PHE A 37 1.81 8.22 3.83
N THR A 38 1.16 8.04 2.68
CA THR A 38 0.00 7.17 2.52
C THR A 38 0.21 6.31 1.27
N TRP A 39 -0.12 5.02 1.37
CA TRP A 39 -0.02 4.06 0.27
C TRP A 39 -1.40 3.52 -0.06
N PHE A 40 -1.75 3.49 -1.33
CA PHE A 40 -3.01 3.00 -1.85
C PHE A 40 -2.73 1.86 -2.84
N ALA A 41 -3.06 0.62 -2.48
CA ALA A 41 -2.82 -0.55 -3.32
C ALA A 41 -4.08 -0.95 -4.07
N TYR A 42 -3.93 -1.26 -5.36
CA TYR A 42 -4.97 -1.87 -6.19
C TYR A 42 -4.53 -3.20 -6.83
N GLU A 43 -3.23 -3.42 -6.95
CA GLU A 43 -2.63 -4.69 -7.35
C GLU A 43 -1.66 -5.21 -6.29
N GLY A 44 -1.41 -6.51 -6.32
CA GLY A 44 -0.38 -7.12 -5.50
C GLY A 44 -0.19 -8.60 -5.75
N GLN A 45 0.99 -9.09 -5.39
CA GLN A 45 1.39 -10.48 -5.61
C GLN A 45 2.36 -10.96 -4.53
N PRO A 46 2.39 -12.27 -4.23
CA PRO A 46 3.42 -12.83 -3.36
C PRO A 46 4.79 -12.73 -4.04
N VAL A 47 5.80 -12.38 -3.27
CA VAL A 47 7.21 -12.48 -3.67
C VAL A 47 7.71 -13.83 -3.19
N LEU A 48 8.17 -14.66 -4.11
CA LEU A 48 8.62 -16.03 -3.83
C LEU A 48 10.15 -16.11 -3.84
N ASP A 49 10.72 -17.01 -3.04
CA ASP A 49 12.10 -17.44 -3.21
C ASP A 49 12.27 -18.43 -4.38
N GLU A 50 13.50 -18.89 -4.60
CA GLU A 50 13.84 -19.88 -5.64
C GLU A 50 13.12 -21.22 -5.49
N ASN A 51 12.65 -21.55 -4.27
CA ASN A 51 11.92 -22.79 -3.97
C ASN A 51 10.40 -22.61 -4.04
N GLY A 52 9.92 -21.41 -4.38
CA GLY A 52 8.50 -21.07 -4.47
C GLY A 52 7.85 -20.74 -3.12
N ALA A 53 8.62 -20.56 -2.05
CA ALA A 53 8.09 -20.15 -0.75
C ALA A 53 7.89 -18.62 -0.72
N GLU A 54 6.75 -18.16 -0.21
CA GLU A 54 6.48 -16.73 -0.07
C GLU A 54 7.40 -16.10 1.00
N ILE A 55 8.24 -15.15 0.58
CA ILE A 55 9.16 -14.40 1.44
C ILE A 55 8.68 -12.98 1.72
N ASP A 56 7.84 -12.42 0.84
CA ASP A 56 7.25 -11.10 1.01
C ASP A 56 5.97 -10.95 0.18
N PHE A 57 5.38 -9.76 0.18
CA PHE A 57 4.27 -9.39 -0.67
C PHE A 57 4.53 -8.03 -1.29
N GLU A 58 4.44 -7.95 -2.61
CA GLU A 58 4.62 -6.73 -3.38
C GLU A 58 3.25 -6.15 -3.74
N PHE A 59 3.12 -4.84 -3.62
CA PHE A 59 1.96 -4.09 -4.02
C PHE A 59 2.31 -3.17 -5.18
N PHE A 60 1.32 -2.82 -5.98
CA PHE A 60 1.39 -1.70 -6.90
C PHE A 60 0.23 -0.74 -6.65
N GLY A 61 0.55 0.55 -6.65
CA GLY A 61 -0.44 1.60 -6.56
C GLY A 61 0.12 2.97 -6.23
N LEU A 62 -0.75 3.86 -5.74
CA LEU A 62 -0.43 5.27 -5.52
C LEU A 62 0.22 5.47 -4.14
N VAL A 63 1.35 6.17 -4.12
CA VAL A 63 2.01 6.61 -2.90
C VAL A 63 1.97 8.14 -2.83
N THR A 64 1.39 8.69 -1.78
CA THR A 64 1.28 10.14 -1.58
C THR A 64 2.08 10.59 -0.36
N SER A 65 2.46 11.86 -0.34
CA SER A 65 3.04 12.52 0.83
C SER A 65 2.73 14.01 0.82
N SER A 66 3.03 14.73 1.89
CA SER A 66 2.88 16.19 1.90
C SER A 66 3.81 16.90 0.91
N MET A 67 4.91 16.26 0.50
CA MET A 67 5.84 16.80 -0.51
C MET A 67 5.45 16.43 -1.95
N CYS A 68 4.63 15.39 -2.12
CA CYS A 68 4.09 14.96 -3.41
C CYS A 68 2.59 14.67 -3.24
N PRO A 69 1.74 15.72 -3.23
CA PRO A 69 0.31 15.57 -2.93
C PRO A 69 -0.44 14.76 -3.99
N ASP A 70 -0.05 14.91 -5.26
CA ASP A 70 -0.59 14.16 -6.40
C ASP A 70 -0.16 12.68 -6.39
N GLY A 71 0.92 12.39 -5.64
CA GLY A 71 1.50 11.07 -5.48
C GLY A 71 2.22 10.54 -6.71
N GLU A 72 2.74 9.33 -6.56
CA GLU A 72 3.45 8.59 -7.60
C GLU A 72 2.95 7.14 -7.62
N LEU A 73 2.73 6.60 -8.82
CA LEU A 73 2.40 5.19 -9.00
C LEU A 73 3.69 4.37 -8.96
N GLY A 74 3.75 3.35 -8.11
CA GLY A 74 4.95 2.53 -7.97
C GLY A 74 4.72 1.25 -7.17
N CYS A 75 5.75 0.40 -7.19
CA CYS A 75 5.81 -0.80 -6.37
C CYS A 75 6.29 -0.47 -4.95
N PHE A 76 5.75 -1.17 -3.97
CA PHE A 76 6.24 -1.15 -2.59
C PHE A 76 5.98 -2.49 -1.91
N ARG A 77 6.80 -2.84 -0.92
CA ARG A 77 6.73 -4.16 -0.26
C ARG A 77 6.14 -4.11 1.13
N LEU A 78 5.45 -5.19 1.50
CA LEU A 78 4.90 -5.36 2.84
C LEU A 78 5.98 -5.32 3.92
N ASN A 79 7.15 -5.90 3.66
CA ASN A 79 8.26 -5.84 4.60
C ASN A 79 8.76 -4.41 4.82
N GLU A 80 8.89 -3.59 3.77
CA GLU A 80 9.29 -2.17 3.89
C GLU A 80 8.31 -1.40 4.81
N LEU A 81 7.00 -1.60 4.64
CA LEU A 81 6.00 -0.98 5.53
C LEU A 81 6.12 -1.46 6.98
N LYS A 82 6.52 -2.72 7.22
CA LYS A 82 6.70 -3.27 8.57
C LYS A 82 7.99 -2.77 9.24
N THR A 83 9.03 -2.51 8.46
CA THR A 83 10.38 -2.28 8.99
C THR A 83 10.86 -0.83 8.88
N CYS A 84 10.20 0.04 8.12
CA CYS A 84 10.64 1.43 7.91
C CYS A 84 10.78 2.27 9.19
N LYS A 85 10.15 1.85 10.30
CA LYS A 85 10.24 2.50 11.61
C LYS A 85 11.22 1.83 12.57
N GLN A 86 11.93 0.78 12.15
CA GLN A 86 12.90 0.09 13.00
C GLN A 86 14.02 1.04 13.45
N GLY A 87 14.32 1.02 14.75
CA GLY A 87 15.34 1.89 15.35
C GLY A 87 14.88 3.34 15.61
N VAL A 88 13.72 3.76 15.10
CA VAL A 88 13.13 5.07 15.43
C VAL A 88 12.65 5.06 16.88
N ARG A 89 12.88 6.17 17.60
CA ARG A 89 12.54 6.31 19.02
C ARG A 89 11.58 7.48 19.24
N GLY A 90 10.84 7.43 20.36
CA GLY A 90 9.89 8.46 20.73
C GLY A 90 8.60 8.40 19.92
N LEU A 91 7.86 9.51 19.84
CA LEU A 91 6.54 9.56 19.20
C LEU A 91 6.54 9.11 17.74
N GLN A 92 7.67 9.23 17.03
CA GLN A 92 7.80 8.84 15.62
C GLN A 92 7.97 7.33 15.40
N SER A 93 8.05 6.52 16.47
CA SER A 93 8.24 5.07 16.37
C SER A 93 6.94 4.29 16.09
N LEU A 94 5.80 4.98 15.98
CA LEU A 94 4.54 4.30 15.65
C LEU A 94 4.66 3.63 14.28
N PRO A 95 4.28 2.34 14.17
CA PRO A 95 4.39 1.60 12.92
C PRO A 95 3.41 2.14 11.88
N ILE A 96 3.66 1.80 10.62
CA ILE A 96 2.65 1.98 9.57
C ILE A 96 1.39 1.21 9.94
N GLU A 97 0.24 1.79 9.65
CA GLU A 97 -1.07 1.20 9.90
C GLU A 97 -1.84 0.93 8.61
N ARG A 98 -2.75 -0.03 8.66
CA ARG A 98 -3.78 -0.22 7.63
C ARG A 98 -5.07 0.45 8.10
N ASP A 99 -5.67 1.23 7.21
CA ASP A 99 -7.01 1.78 7.42
C ASP A 99 -8.06 0.66 7.31
N LYS A 100 -8.75 0.37 8.42
CA LYS A 100 -9.79 -0.69 8.48
C LYS A 100 -11.15 -0.23 7.95
N TRP A 101 -11.36 1.08 7.88
CA TRP A 101 -12.63 1.70 7.48
C TRP A 101 -12.58 2.19 6.04
N PHE A 102 -11.42 2.05 5.38
CA PHE A 102 -11.28 2.33 3.98
C PHE A 102 -12.23 1.45 3.16
N THR A 103 -13.12 2.11 2.42
CA THR A 103 -14.03 1.47 1.47
C THR A 103 -13.40 1.55 0.07
N PRO A 104 -13.30 0.42 -0.66
CA PRO A 104 -12.76 0.42 -2.01
C PRO A 104 -13.46 1.43 -2.92
N LYS A 105 -12.67 2.16 -3.68
CA LYS A 105 -13.15 3.21 -4.59
C LYS A 105 -12.16 3.46 -5.72
N PRO A 106 -12.61 4.05 -6.84
CA PRO A 106 -11.72 4.36 -7.95
C PRO A 106 -10.59 5.32 -7.54
N LEU A 107 -9.43 5.17 -8.18
CA LEU A 107 -8.25 6.02 -7.98
C LEU A 107 -8.60 7.50 -8.09
N SER A 108 -9.46 7.88 -9.05
CA SER A 108 -9.98 9.23 -9.26
C SER A 108 -10.72 9.83 -8.06
N LYS A 109 -11.18 8.98 -7.12
CA LYS A 109 -11.85 9.38 -5.86
C LYS A 109 -10.91 9.41 -4.65
N ILE A 110 -9.62 9.14 -4.85
CA ILE A 110 -8.58 9.32 -3.84
C ILE A 110 -7.98 10.72 -3.98
N THR A 111 -7.60 11.07 -5.20
CA THR A 111 -7.02 12.37 -5.60
C THR A 111 -8.13 13.41 -5.77
N THR A 112 -8.93 13.67 -4.73
CA THR A 112 -9.84 14.82 -4.78
C THR A 112 -9.02 16.06 -4.44
N MET A 113 -8.49 16.73 -5.46
CA MET A 113 -8.05 18.11 -5.34
C MET A 113 -9.23 18.96 -4.83
N SER A 114 -9.02 19.63 -3.70
CA SER A 114 -9.73 20.86 -3.35
C SER A 114 -8.71 21.96 -3.15
#